data_AF-A0A519GW53-F1
#
_entry.id   AF-A0A519GW53-F1
#
_cell.length_a   1.000
_cell.length_b   1.000
_cell.length_c   1.000
_cell.angle_alpha   90.00
_cell.angle_beta   90.00
_cell.angle_gamma   90.00
#
_symmetry.space_group_name_H-M   'P 1'
#
loop_
_entity.id
_entity.type
_entity.pdbx_description
1 polymer ?
#
loop_
_entity_poly.entity_id
_entity_poly.type
_entity_poly.pdbx_seq_one_letter_code
_entity_poly.pdbx_strand_id
1 'polypeptide(L)'
;MLGQVRSNLQALFSVLPDDVRVGVIGGAGGSLVAPGGPRVVDSGFPEEFKAEALEAIGVLEDLQADESGRDWFFIHPAGGFGAWNPGERTGSYRDGGDVIVTDDAGESFISGPDLGVAVVDEIENPKHSRERFTVGY
;
A
#
# COMPACT_ATOMS: atom_id res chain seq x y z
N MET A 1 9.61 7.51 9.15
CA MET A 1 8.37 8.33 9.11
C MET A 1 7.41 8.05 10.25
N LEU A 2 7.77 7.16 11.20
CA LEU A 2 6.92 6.75 12.32
C LEU A 2 6.26 7.94 13.06
N GLY A 3 4.94 7.86 13.24
CA GLY A 3 4.14 8.85 13.97
C GLY A 3 3.89 10.17 13.25
N GLN A 4 4.29 10.30 11.98
CA GLN A 4 4.09 11.53 11.19
C GLN A 4 3.12 11.34 10.03
N VAL A 5 2.78 10.10 9.66
CA VAL A 5 2.07 9.85 8.39
C VAL A 5 0.60 10.23 8.53
N ARG A 6 -0.05 9.85 9.64
CA ARG A 6 -1.47 10.18 9.88
C ARG A 6 -1.72 11.68 9.95
N SER A 7 -0.89 12.42 10.69
CA SER A 7 -1.02 13.88 10.80
C SER A 7 -0.74 14.59 9.47
N ASN A 8 0.23 14.11 8.68
CA ASN A 8 0.50 14.65 7.37
C ASN A 8 -0.66 14.40 6.38
N LEU A 9 -1.29 13.24 6.42
CA LEU A 9 -2.46 12.96 5.58
C LEU A 9 -3.64 13.86 5.95
N GLN A 10 -3.92 14.05 7.23
CA GLN A 10 -4.95 14.98 7.69
C GLN A 10 -4.66 16.42 7.25
N ALA A 11 -3.41 16.86 7.38
CA ALA A 11 -2.99 18.17 6.90
C ALA A 11 -3.19 18.31 5.39
N LEU A 12 -2.83 17.30 4.61
CA LEU A 12 -3.06 17.26 3.16
C LEU A 12 -4.56 17.36 2.83
N PHE A 13 -5.41 16.59 3.52
CA PHE A 13 -6.86 16.61 3.30
C PHE A 13 -7.48 17.98 3.60
N SER A 14 -6.95 18.71 4.59
CA SER A 14 -7.47 20.04 4.96
C SER A 14 -7.19 21.14 3.92
N VAL A 15 -6.25 20.91 2.99
CA VAL A 15 -5.87 21.90 1.97
C VAL A 15 -6.26 21.50 0.55
N LEU A 16 -6.52 20.20 0.30
CA LEU A 16 -6.92 19.72 -1.01
C LEU A 16 -8.43 19.90 -1.25
N PRO A 17 -8.85 20.35 -2.45
CA PRO A 17 -10.25 20.30 -2.87
C PRO A 17 -10.86 18.90 -2.74
N ASP A 18 -12.16 18.79 -2.45
CA ASP A 18 -12.84 17.51 -2.18
C ASP A 18 -12.90 16.56 -3.37
N ASP A 19 -12.78 17.08 -4.59
CA ASP A 19 -12.74 16.31 -5.84
C ASP A 19 -11.34 15.75 -6.16
N VAL A 20 -10.31 16.11 -5.37
CA VAL A 20 -8.96 15.54 -5.53
C VAL A 20 -8.90 14.16 -4.88
N ARG A 21 -8.65 13.16 -5.72
CA ARG A 21 -8.34 11.78 -5.32
C ARG A 21 -6.96 11.71 -4.68
N VAL A 22 -6.84 10.99 -3.57
CA VAL A 22 -5.55 10.83 -2.86
C VAL A 22 -5.04 9.39 -2.91
N GLY A 23 -3.83 9.22 -3.45
CA GLY A 23 -3.11 7.96 -3.42
C GLY A 23 -2.16 7.88 -2.21
N VAL A 24 -2.17 6.75 -1.50
CA VAL A 24 -1.25 6.49 -0.39
C VAL A 24 -0.45 5.22 -0.67
N ILE A 25 0.88 5.33 -0.61
CA ILE A 25 1.78 4.19 -0.62
C ILE A 25 1.95 3.72 0.83
N GLY A 26 1.44 2.52 1.12
CA GLY A 26 1.52 1.90 2.43
C GLY A 26 2.75 1.01 2.61
N GLY A 27 2.58 -0.05 3.39
CA GLY A 27 3.57 -1.11 3.58
C GLY A 27 2.94 -2.50 3.52
N ALA A 28 3.76 -3.50 3.17
CA ALA A 28 3.31 -4.89 3.01
C ALA A 28 2.66 -5.49 4.26
N GLY A 29 2.98 -4.98 5.46
CA GLY A 29 2.43 -5.47 6.72
C GLY A 29 0.90 -5.41 6.81
N GLY A 30 0.26 -4.50 6.07
CA GLY A 30 -1.20 -4.40 6.03
C GLY A 30 -1.89 -5.38 5.08
N SER A 31 -1.17 -5.96 4.12
CA SER A 31 -1.71 -6.97 3.18
C SER A 31 -2.23 -8.20 3.93
N LEU A 32 -3.20 -8.91 3.36
CA LEU A 32 -3.61 -10.21 3.89
C LEU A 32 -2.66 -11.30 3.43
N VAL A 33 -2.47 -12.33 4.28
CA VAL A 33 -1.74 -13.54 3.90
C VAL A 33 -2.54 -14.40 2.91
N ALA A 34 -3.87 -14.37 3.00
CA ALA A 34 -4.80 -15.09 2.14
C ALA A 34 -6.17 -14.38 2.16
N PRO A 35 -7.09 -14.68 1.23
CA PRO A 35 -8.43 -14.08 1.23
C PRO A 35 -9.14 -14.30 2.58
N GLY A 36 -9.55 -13.21 3.23
CA GLY A 36 -10.19 -13.24 4.57
C GLY A 36 -9.27 -13.69 5.72
N GLY A 37 -7.96 -13.85 5.46
CA GLY A 37 -6.96 -14.24 6.43
C GLY A 37 -6.45 -13.08 7.30
N PRO A 38 -5.46 -13.34 8.17
CA PRO A 38 -4.82 -12.30 8.97
C PRO A 38 -3.99 -11.36 8.09
N ARG A 39 -3.64 -10.19 8.65
CA ARG A 39 -2.66 -9.30 8.03
C ARG A 39 -1.25 -9.90 8.16
N VAL A 40 -0.36 -9.54 7.25
CA VAL A 40 1.05 -9.97 7.26
C VAL A 40 1.74 -9.56 8.56
N VAL A 41 1.42 -8.37 9.10
CA VAL A 41 1.98 -7.89 10.39
C VAL A 41 1.62 -8.79 11.57
N ASP A 42 0.52 -9.55 11.48
CA ASP A 42 0.05 -10.47 12.52
C ASP A 42 0.66 -11.88 12.39
N SER A 43 1.50 -12.11 11.37
CA SER A 43 1.97 -13.44 10.96
C SER A 43 3.49 -13.57 10.96
N GLY A 44 4.12 -13.50 12.15
CA GLY A 44 5.58 -13.69 12.28
C GLY A 44 6.42 -12.55 11.68
N PHE A 45 5.91 -11.32 11.78
CA PHE A 45 6.53 -10.12 11.21
C PHE A 45 7.76 -9.65 12.00
N PRO A 46 8.83 -9.13 11.34
CA PRO A 46 9.99 -8.60 12.04
C PRO A 46 9.62 -7.43 12.96
N GLU A 47 10.02 -7.51 14.23
CA GLU A 47 9.61 -6.56 15.26
C GLU A 47 10.12 -5.14 14.95
N GLU A 48 11.29 -5.02 14.34
CA GLU A 48 11.91 -3.76 13.95
C GLU A 48 11.09 -2.94 12.94
N PHE A 49 10.26 -3.59 12.13
CA PHE A 49 9.42 -2.94 11.12
C PHE A 49 7.97 -2.78 11.59
N LYS A 50 7.59 -3.42 12.69
CA LYS A 50 6.19 -3.52 13.13
C LYS A 50 5.58 -2.15 13.44
N ALA A 51 6.33 -1.27 14.09
CA ALA A 51 5.84 0.07 14.43
C ALA A 51 5.49 0.88 13.16
N GLU A 52 6.32 0.79 12.12
CA GLU A 52 6.07 1.48 10.85
C GLU A 52 4.92 0.84 10.06
N ALA A 53 4.80 -0.49 10.08
CA ALA A 53 3.66 -1.19 9.50
C ALA A 53 2.34 -0.77 10.17
N LEU A 54 2.31 -0.68 11.50
CA LEU A 54 1.13 -0.26 12.27
C LEU A 54 0.76 1.21 12.02
N GLU A 55 1.74 2.09 11.82
CA GLU A 55 1.47 3.48 11.42
C GLU A 55 0.76 3.55 10.06
N ALA A 56 1.26 2.81 9.05
CA ALA A 56 0.62 2.76 7.73
C ALA A 56 -0.77 2.10 7.76
N ILE A 57 -0.96 1.09 8.60
CA ILE A 57 -2.26 0.47 8.86
C ILE A 57 -3.24 1.48 9.48
N GLY A 58 -2.78 2.29 10.44
CA GLY A 58 -3.61 3.34 11.04
C GLY A 58 -4.07 4.38 10.02
N VAL A 59 -3.23 4.69 9.02
CA VAL A 59 -3.62 5.56 7.88
C VAL A 59 -4.74 4.92 7.06
N LEU A 60 -4.62 3.63 6.73
CA LEU A 60 -5.66 2.90 6.01
C LEU A 60 -6.98 2.87 6.81
N GLU A 61 -6.91 2.67 8.13
CA GLU A 61 -8.09 2.66 9.00
C GLU A 61 -8.78 4.04 9.03
N ASP A 62 -8.02 5.14 9.05
CA ASP A 62 -8.57 6.49 8.94
C ASP A 62 -9.26 6.73 7.59
N LEU A 63 -8.65 6.28 6.49
CA LEU A 63 -9.24 6.38 5.15
C LEU A 63 -10.53 5.57 5.01
N GLN A 64 -10.60 4.40 5.65
CA GLN A 64 -11.79 3.56 5.65
C GLN A 64 -12.92 4.13 6.52
N ALA A 65 -12.57 4.82 7.61
CA ALA A 65 -13.52 5.47 8.50
C ALA A 65 -14.00 6.84 7.98
N ASP A 66 -13.37 7.41 6.96
CA ASP A 66 -13.75 8.70 6.38
C ASP A 66 -15.17 8.67 5.77
N GLU A 67 -16.03 9.59 6.22
CA GLU A 67 -17.40 9.74 5.74
C GLU A 67 -17.57 10.90 4.75
N SER A 68 -16.49 11.63 4.40
CA SER A 68 -16.56 12.80 3.50
C SER A 68 -16.93 12.42 2.07
N GLY A 69 -16.74 11.16 1.68
CA GLY A 69 -16.95 10.67 0.32
C GLY A 69 -15.77 10.95 -0.62
N ARG A 70 -14.65 11.50 -0.11
CA ARG A 70 -13.43 11.73 -0.89
C ARG A 70 -12.89 10.41 -1.46
N ASP A 71 -12.46 10.44 -2.72
CA ASP A 71 -11.87 9.27 -3.35
C ASP A 71 -10.41 9.08 -2.95
N TRP A 72 -10.00 7.83 -2.78
CA TRP A 72 -8.64 7.45 -2.41
C TRP A 72 -8.29 6.07 -2.93
N PHE A 73 -6.99 5.79 -3.04
CA PHE A 73 -6.49 4.43 -3.19
C PHE A 73 -5.30 4.20 -2.25
N PHE A 74 -5.17 2.98 -1.74
CA PHE A 74 -4.08 2.60 -0.86
C PHE A 74 -3.32 1.41 -1.43
N ILE A 75 -2.08 1.63 -1.87
CA ILE A 75 -1.26 0.58 -2.48
C ILE A 75 -0.29 -0.01 -1.45
N HIS A 76 -0.40 -1.32 -1.22
CA HIS A 76 0.57 -2.09 -0.47
C HIS A 76 1.68 -2.56 -1.42
N PRO A 77 2.93 -2.11 -1.24
CA PRO A 77 4.05 -2.70 -1.95
C PRO A 77 4.31 -4.13 -1.47
N ALA A 78 5.10 -4.89 -2.25
CA ALA A 78 5.52 -6.23 -1.90
C ALA A 78 6.39 -6.29 -0.63
N GLY A 79 6.46 -7.47 0.01
CA GLY A 79 7.17 -7.66 1.28
C GLY A 79 8.66 -7.31 1.25
N GLY A 80 9.34 -7.59 0.13
CA GLY A 80 10.76 -7.30 -0.08
C GLY A 80 11.06 -5.90 -0.60
N PHE A 81 10.07 -5.00 -0.68
CA PHE A 81 10.26 -3.64 -1.18
C PHE A 81 11.06 -2.77 -0.20
N GLY A 82 12.08 -2.08 -0.71
CA GLY A 82 12.85 -1.11 0.06
C GLY A 82 14.11 -0.66 -0.65
N ALA A 83 14.77 0.38 -0.13
CA ALA A 83 15.99 0.92 -0.73
C ALA A 83 17.17 -0.07 -0.76
N TRP A 84 17.15 -1.09 0.12
CA TRP A 84 18.11 -2.19 0.13
C TRP A 84 17.90 -3.21 -1.00
N ASN A 85 16.74 -3.17 -1.66
CA ASN A 85 16.38 -4.07 -2.74
C ASN A 85 15.74 -3.28 -3.90
N PRO A 86 16.55 -2.47 -4.62
CA PRO A 86 16.02 -1.53 -5.61
C PRO A 86 15.33 -2.21 -6.80
N GLY A 87 15.75 -3.44 -7.13
CA GLY A 87 15.26 -4.21 -8.27
C GLY A 87 15.58 -3.58 -9.62
N GLU A 88 15.04 -4.19 -10.67
CA GLU A 88 15.10 -3.68 -12.05
C GLU A 88 13.70 -3.35 -12.57
N ARG A 89 13.62 -2.47 -13.57
CA ARG A 89 12.36 -2.15 -14.23
C ARG A 89 12.00 -3.26 -15.20
N THR A 90 10.90 -3.96 -14.96
CA THR A 90 10.36 -4.99 -15.87
C THR A 90 9.21 -4.45 -16.71
N GLY A 91 8.51 -3.43 -16.23
CA GLY A 91 7.30 -2.90 -16.84
C GLY A 91 6.06 -3.77 -16.62
N SER A 92 6.10 -4.71 -15.68
CA SER A 92 4.99 -5.60 -15.36
C SER A 92 4.81 -5.75 -13.86
N TYR A 93 3.59 -5.99 -13.41
CA TYR A 93 3.24 -6.34 -12.04
C TYR A 93 1.91 -7.10 -12.03
N ARG A 94 1.65 -7.83 -10.96
CA ARG A 94 0.33 -8.39 -10.65
C ARG A 94 -0.35 -7.54 -9.61
N ASP A 95 -1.66 -7.43 -9.76
CA ASP A 95 -2.58 -6.90 -8.76
C ASP A 95 -3.12 -8.07 -7.93
N GLY A 96 -2.86 -8.04 -6.63
CA GLY A 96 -3.30 -9.09 -5.70
C GLY A 96 -4.58 -8.75 -4.94
N GLY A 97 -5.22 -7.62 -5.21
CA GLY A 97 -6.32 -7.10 -4.39
C GLY A 97 -5.87 -7.00 -2.92
N ASP A 98 -6.61 -7.58 -1.99
CA ASP A 98 -6.26 -7.54 -0.57
C ASP A 98 -5.05 -8.41 -0.15
N VAL A 99 -4.65 -9.37 -0.99
CA VAL A 99 -3.73 -10.45 -0.61
C VAL A 99 -2.33 -10.15 -1.11
N ILE A 100 -1.31 -10.39 -0.29
CA ILE A 100 0.08 -10.17 -0.68
C ILE A 100 0.42 -11.00 -1.93
N VAL A 101 1.08 -10.35 -2.90
CA VAL A 101 1.54 -11.02 -4.11
C VAL A 101 2.86 -11.73 -3.82
N THR A 102 2.91 -13.05 -4.07
CA THR A 102 4.11 -13.88 -4.00
C THR A 102 4.30 -14.65 -5.29
N ASP A 103 5.55 -14.91 -5.66
CA ASP A 103 5.90 -15.82 -6.75
C ASP A 103 5.76 -17.30 -6.36
N ASP A 104 6.14 -18.20 -7.27
CA ASP A 104 6.08 -19.66 -7.07
C ASP A 104 7.02 -20.17 -5.95
N ALA A 105 8.03 -19.37 -5.58
CA ALA A 105 8.93 -19.66 -4.46
C ALA A 105 8.42 -19.10 -3.13
N GLY A 106 7.32 -18.35 -3.15
CA GLY A 106 6.75 -17.67 -1.99
C GLY A 106 7.42 -16.33 -1.68
N GLU A 107 8.25 -15.79 -2.58
CA GLU A 107 8.88 -14.50 -2.42
C GLU A 107 7.93 -13.38 -2.86
N SER A 108 7.80 -12.35 -2.02
CA SER A 108 7.01 -11.17 -2.35
C SER A 108 7.94 -10.03 -2.72
N PHE A 109 8.00 -9.68 -4.01
CA PHE A 109 8.91 -8.64 -4.49
C PHE A 109 8.28 -7.69 -5.52
N ILE A 110 8.73 -6.43 -5.51
CA ILE A 110 8.48 -5.43 -6.54
C ILE A 110 9.63 -4.41 -6.53
N SER A 111 10.11 -3.99 -7.70
CA SER A 111 11.11 -2.93 -7.81
C SER A 111 10.50 -1.55 -7.62
N GLY A 112 11.34 -0.57 -7.27
CA GLY A 112 10.91 0.84 -7.20
C GLY A 112 10.32 1.35 -8.53
N PRO A 113 10.99 1.11 -9.68
CA PRO A 113 10.43 1.49 -10.97
C PRO A 113 9.06 0.87 -11.28
N ASP A 114 8.83 -0.40 -10.96
CA ASP A 114 7.56 -1.06 -11.28
C ASP A 114 6.44 -0.72 -10.27
N LEU A 115 6.77 -0.43 -9.01
CA LEU A 115 5.82 0.21 -8.09
C LEU A 115 5.39 1.57 -8.63
N GLY A 116 6.33 2.34 -9.21
CA GLY A 116 6.02 3.60 -9.89
C GLY A 116 5.07 3.41 -11.07
N VAL A 117 5.25 2.34 -11.87
CA VAL A 117 4.33 1.98 -12.95
C VAL A 117 2.93 1.69 -12.39
N ALA A 118 2.82 0.87 -11.34
CA ALA A 118 1.52 0.54 -10.74
C ALA A 118 0.77 1.78 -10.21
N VAL A 119 1.50 2.74 -9.62
CA VAL A 119 0.91 4.01 -9.16
C VAL A 119 0.43 4.86 -10.33
N VAL A 120 1.21 4.98 -11.40
CA VAL A 120 0.81 5.76 -12.59
C VAL A 120 -0.38 5.10 -13.29
N ASP A 121 -0.39 3.78 -13.42
CA ASP A 121 -1.49 3.03 -14.02
C ASP A 121 -2.80 3.26 -13.25
N GLU A 122 -2.77 3.27 -11.92
CA GLU A 122 -3.96 3.55 -11.08
C GLU A 122 -4.43 5.01 -11.18
N ILE A 123 -3.52 5.95 -11.42
CA ILE A 123 -3.86 7.37 -11.65
C ILE A 123 -4.51 7.55 -13.02
N GLU A 124 -3.94 6.94 -14.07
CA GLU A 124 -4.40 7.11 -15.46
C GLU A 124 -5.64 6.27 -15.79
N ASN A 125 -5.72 5.05 -15.24
CA ASN A 125 -6.80 4.10 -15.47
C ASN A 125 -7.31 3.55 -14.13
N PRO A 126 -8.07 4.35 -13.36
CA PRO A 126 -8.53 3.99 -12.02
C PRO A 126 -9.25 2.64 -11.98
N LYS A 127 -8.81 1.75 -11.09
CA LYS A 127 -9.47 0.47 -10.80
C LYS A 127 -9.98 0.38 -9.36
N HIS A 128 -9.37 1.14 -8.43
CA HIS A 128 -9.56 0.99 -6.99
C HIS A 128 -10.10 2.26 -6.33
N SER A 129 -11.41 2.46 -6.33
CA SER A 129 -12.05 3.63 -5.72
C SER A 129 -12.35 3.36 -4.24
N ARG A 130 -11.71 4.10 -3.34
CA ARG A 130 -11.79 3.91 -1.88
C ARG A 130 -11.46 2.49 -1.44
N GLU A 131 -10.42 1.94 -2.07
CA GLU A 131 -9.98 0.57 -1.90
C GLU A 131 -8.47 0.49 -1.67
N ARG A 132 -8.06 -0.60 -1.03
CA ARG A 132 -6.66 -0.98 -0.93
C ARG A 132 -6.38 -2.13 -1.88
N PHE A 133 -5.15 -2.20 -2.37
CA PHE A 133 -4.71 -3.31 -3.19
C PHE A 133 -3.21 -3.56 -3.00
N THR A 134 -2.74 -4.72 -3.44
CA THR A 134 -1.33 -5.13 -3.36
C THR A 134 -0.74 -5.24 -4.76
N VAL A 135 0.57 -5.05 -4.85
CA VAL A 135 1.32 -5.26 -6.09
C VAL A 135 2.59 -6.06 -5.86
N GLY A 136 2.95 -6.89 -6.83
CA GLY A 136 4.19 -7.67 -6.84
C GLY A 136 4.38 -8.46 -8.13
N TYR A 137 5.51 -9.14 -8.27
CA TYR A 137 5.78 -10.06 -9.37
C TYR A 137 5.20 -11.43 -9.13
#